data_AF-K5UQJ0-F1
#
_entry.id   AF-K5UQJ0-F1
#
_cell.length_a   1.000
_cell.length_b   1.000
_cell.length_c   1.000
_cell.angle_alpha   90.00
_cell.angle_beta   90.00
_cell.angle_gamma   90.00
#
_symmetry.space_group_name_H-M   'P 1'
#
loop_
_entity.id
_entity.type
_entity.pdbx_description
1 polymer ?
#
loop_
_entity_poly.entity_id
_entity_poly.type
_entity_poly.pdbx_seq_one_letter_code
_entity_poly.pdbx_strand_id
1 'polypeptide(L)'
;FELSLPFPEYTSVDAIRNGASHWLRLRKGADPPPGLRSPDLGPKFYIAPGDRTEEGTTRLHKDMCAAVNIMAYCAPDPLSKKMGAIWHIFMALDSETVSMFLREKHGLTERDPDPLLGQRSYLNEQSLNDLWTRHKVRPFRIVQKEGEAVFIPPRAAHQ
;
A
#
# COMPACT_ATOMS: atom_id res chain seq x y z
N PHE A 1 18.09 -7.46 -7.54
CA PHE A 1 16.73 -7.27 -7.00
C PHE A 1 16.13 -8.59 -6.56
N GLU A 2 15.89 -9.58 -7.44
CA GLU A 2 15.27 -10.88 -7.06
C GLU A 2 15.95 -11.59 -5.89
N LEU A 3 17.29 -11.65 -5.87
CA LEU A 3 18.06 -12.27 -4.77
C LEU A 3 17.96 -11.51 -3.43
N SER A 4 17.38 -10.31 -3.44
CA SER A 4 17.22 -9.44 -2.27
C SER A 4 15.79 -9.49 -1.72
N LEU A 5 14.88 -10.25 -2.34
CA LEU A 5 13.51 -10.38 -1.88
C LEU A 5 13.45 -11.25 -0.62
N PRO A 6 12.89 -10.75 0.50
CA PRO A 6 12.69 -11.56 1.70
C PRO A 6 11.58 -12.58 1.45
N PHE A 7 11.66 -13.74 2.13
CA PHE A 7 10.72 -14.86 1.96
C PHE A 7 10.51 -15.22 0.49
N PRO A 8 11.58 -15.57 -0.25
CA PRO A 8 11.54 -15.78 -1.70
C PRO A 8 10.53 -16.84 -2.13
N GLU A 9 10.16 -17.77 -1.25
CA GLU A 9 9.10 -18.76 -1.47
C GLU A 9 7.70 -18.15 -1.68
N TYR A 10 7.49 -16.88 -1.29
CA TYR A 10 6.27 -16.09 -1.53
C TYR A 10 6.48 -14.91 -2.48
N THR A 11 7.66 -14.29 -2.46
CA THR A 11 7.88 -13.00 -3.14
C THR A 11 8.55 -13.13 -4.50
N SER A 12 9.35 -14.17 -4.73
CA SER A 12 10.02 -14.35 -6.02
C SER A 12 9.03 -14.70 -7.12
N VAL A 13 9.32 -14.23 -8.34
CA VAL A 13 8.53 -14.53 -9.55
C VAL A 13 8.56 -15.99 -9.96
N ASP A 14 9.46 -16.79 -9.40
CA ASP A 14 9.54 -18.23 -9.66
C ASP A 14 8.99 -19.11 -8.53
N ALA A 15 8.50 -18.48 -7.47
CA ALA A 15 8.13 -19.16 -6.26
C ALA A 15 6.81 -19.92 -6.39
N ILE A 16 6.75 -21.13 -5.83
CA ILE A 16 5.55 -21.99 -5.90
C ILE A 16 4.39 -21.42 -5.08
N ARG A 17 4.66 -20.72 -3.97
CA ARG A 17 3.59 -20.12 -3.13
C ARG A 17 3.18 -18.72 -3.61
N ASN A 18 3.84 -18.19 -4.64
CA ASN A 18 3.47 -16.94 -5.26
C ASN A 18 2.39 -17.19 -6.33
N GLY A 19 1.12 -16.91 -6.04
CA GLY A 19 0.02 -17.08 -6.99
C GLY A 19 0.25 -16.35 -8.33
N ALA A 20 0.95 -15.21 -8.28
CA ALA A 20 1.30 -14.43 -9.47
C ALA A 20 2.32 -15.14 -10.38
N SER A 21 3.23 -15.98 -9.86
CA SER A 21 4.20 -16.72 -10.69
C SER A 21 3.50 -17.69 -11.64
N HIS A 22 2.43 -18.33 -11.18
CA HIS A 22 1.64 -19.26 -11.98
C HIS A 22 0.86 -18.54 -13.07
N TRP A 23 0.32 -17.35 -12.78
CA TRP A 23 -0.30 -16.49 -13.78
C TRP A 23 0.68 -16.13 -14.91
N LEU A 24 1.90 -15.70 -14.56
CA LEU A 24 2.94 -15.36 -15.52
C LEU A 24 3.40 -16.56 -16.35
N ARG A 25 3.43 -17.77 -15.75
CA ARG A 25 3.77 -19.02 -16.44
C ARG A 25 2.69 -19.48 -17.41
N LEU A 26 1.41 -19.38 -17.02
CA LEU A 26 0.27 -19.72 -17.90
C LEU A 26 0.22 -18.83 -19.16
N ARG A 27 0.78 -17.62 -19.10
CA ARG A 27 0.87 -16.70 -20.25
C ARG A 27 1.95 -17.04 -21.28
N LYS A 28 2.89 -17.96 -21.00
CA LYS A 28 3.83 -18.44 -22.02
C LYS A 28 3.10 -19.36 -23.01
N GLY A 29 2.30 -18.78 -23.91
CA GLY A 29 1.78 -19.46 -25.10
C GLY A 29 0.25 -19.50 -25.29
N ALA A 30 -0.56 -18.84 -24.46
CA ALA A 30 -2.01 -18.82 -24.65
C ALA A 30 -2.65 -17.49 -24.23
N ASP A 31 -3.71 -17.10 -24.93
CA ASP A 31 -4.56 -15.98 -24.55
C ASP A 31 -5.32 -16.28 -23.24
N PRO A 32 -5.50 -15.30 -22.35
CA PRO A 32 -6.29 -15.49 -21.14
C PRO A 32 -7.76 -15.80 -21.51
N PRO A 33 -8.47 -16.61 -20.70
CA PRO A 33 -9.91 -16.79 -20.83
C PRO A 33 -10.65 -15.46 -20.92
N PRO A 34 -11.75 -15.36 -21.70
CA PRO A 34 -12.56 -14.15 -21.77
C PRO A 34 -12.97 -13.64 -20.38
N GLY A 35 -12.74 -12.35 -20.12
CA GLY A 35 -13.04 -11.70 -18.84
C GLY A 35 -11.91 -11.74 -17.81
N LEU A 36 -10.85 -12.51 -18.04
CA LEU A 36 -9.72 -12.59 -17.11
C LEU A 36 -8.67 -11.52 -17.43
N ARG A 37 -8.51 -10.55 -16.52
CA ARG A 37 -7.55 -9.45 -16.67
C ARG A 37 -6.21 -9.83 -16.05
N SER A 38 -5.12 -9.47 -16.73
CA SER A 38 -3.80 -9.59 -16.13
C SER A 38 -3.68 -8.62 -14.95
N PRO A 39 -3.21 -9.08 -13.78
CA PRO A 39 -2.73 -8.16 -12.76
C PRO A 39 -1.51 -7.40 -13.30
N ASP A 40 -1.42 -6.10 -12.99
CA ASP A 40 -0.27 -5.24 -13.26
C ASP A 40 0.82 -5.58 -12.25
N LEU A 41 1.61 -6.61 -12.57
CA LEU A 41 2.66 -7.14 -11.71
C LEU A 41 4.03 -6.72 -12.22
N GLY A 42 4.88 -6.34 -11.29
CA GLY A 42 6.27 -6.01 -11.57
C GLY A 42 6.84 -5.12 -10.47
N PRO A 43 8.17 -5.05 -10.36
CA PRO A 43 8.81 -4.13 -9.43
C PRO A 43 8.47 -2.68 -9.81
N LYS A 44 8.13 -1.87 -8.80
CA LYS A 44 7.97 -0.43 -8.90
C LYS A 44 9.03 0.25 -8.06
N PHE A 45 9.57 1.36 -8.56
CA PHE A 45 10.57 2.16 -7.85
C PHE A 45 9.95 3.47 -7.40
N TYR A 46 10.16 3.83 -6.13
CA TYR A 46 9.61 5.04 -5.51
C TYR A 46 10.75 5.88 -4.95
N ILE A 47 10.75 7.18 -5.25
CA ILE A 47 11.71 8.16 -4.75
C ILE A 47 10.92 9.38 -4.30
N ALA A 48 11.11 9.82 -3.06
CA ALA A 48 10.49 11.02 -2.54
C ALA A 48 11.43 11.74 -1.57
N PRO A 49 11.39 13.08 -1.50
CA PRO A 49 11.93 13.81 -0.35
C PRO A 49 11.09 13.51 0.90
N GLY A 50 11.63 13.86 2.08
CA GLY A 50 10.83 13.81 3.31
C GLY A 50 9.61 14.72 3.23
N ASP A 51 8.49 14.27 3.82
CA ASP A 51 7.24 15.05 3.85
C ASP A 51 7.39 16.31 4.72
N ARG A 52 7.12 17.47 4.11
CA ARG A 52 7.15 18.79 4.77
C ARG A 52 5.79 19.46 4.81
N THR A 53 4.81 18.92 4.09
CA THR A 53 3.48 19.49 3.94
C THR A 53 2.43 18.74 4.76
N GLU A 54 2.83 17.66 5.46
CA GLU A 54 1.95 16.78 6.24
C GLU A 54 0.84 16.17 5.38
N GLU A 55 1.19 15.89 4.13
CA GLU A 55 0.30 15.40 3.09
C GLU A 55 0.60 13.94 2.71
N GLY A 56 1.68 13.38 3.24
CA GLY A 56 2.15 12.04 2.91
C GLY A 56 2.90 11.99 1.58
N THR A 57 4.05 11.32 1.56
CA THR A 57 4.79 11.01 0.32
C THR A 57 4.04 10.02 -0.56
N THR A 58 3.17 9.20 0.05
CA THR A 58 2.24 8.30 -0.64
C THR A 58 0.86 8.54 -0.06
N ARG A 59 -0.11 8.80 -0.93
CA ARG A 59 -1.49 9.05 -0.51
C ARG A 59 -2.16 7.74 -0.13
N LEU A 60 -3.16 7.83 0.74
CA LEU A 60 -3.95 6.70 1.19
C LEU A 60 -4.61 6.01 -0.01
N HIS A 61 -4.30 4.73 -0.16
CA HIS A 61 -4.84 3.86 -1.21
C HIS A 61 -4.87 2.40 -0.73
N LYS A 62 -5.36 1.50 -1.58
CA LYS A 62 -5.27 0.05 -1.33
C LYS A 62 -4.87 -0.66 -2.62
N ASP A 63 -4.02 -1.66 -2.49
CA ASP A 63 -3.61 -2.48 -3.62
C ASP A 63 -4.55 -3.68 -3.80
N MET A 64 -4.73 -4.09 -5.06
CA MET A 64 -5.50 -5.29 -5.37
C MET A 64 -4.76 -6.58 -5.01
N CYS A 65 -3.42 -6.55 -5.07
CA CYS A 65 -2.55 -7.68 -4.78
C CYS A 65 -1.72 -7.42 -3.51
N ALA A 66 -1.15 -8.47 -2.94
CA ALA A 66 -0.15 -8.31 -1.88
C ALA A 66 1.10 -7.63 -2.45
N ALA A 67 1.80 -6.87 -1.62
CA ALA A 67 3.05 -6.21 -1.99
C ALA A 67 4.12 -6.36 -0.89
N VAL A 68 5.37 -6.26 -1.31
CA VAL A 68 6.52 -6.06 -0.42
C VAL A 68 7.24 -4.79 -0.86
N ASN A 69 7.37 -3.84 0.07
CA ASN A 69 8.14 -2.62 -0.13
C ASN A 69 9.49 -2.76 0.58
N ILE A 70 10.59 -2.48 -0.09
CA ILE A 70 11.95 -2.55 0.48
C ILE A 70 12.54 -1.14 0.46
N MET A 71 12.94 -0.63 1.62
CA MET A 71 13.63 0.64 1.74
C MET A 71 15.10 0.46 1.34
N ALA A 72 15.39 0.59 0.04
CA ALA A 72 16.74 0.37 -0.47
C ALA A 72 17.75 1.43 0.02
N TYR A 73 17.29 2.66 0.27
CA TYR A 73 18.12 3.77 0.71
C TYR A 73 17.29 4.84 1.42
N CYS A 74 17.81 5.41 2.50
CA CYS A 74 17.30 6.66 3.04
C CYS A 74 18.42 7.53 3.62
N ALA A 75 18.28 8.85 3.52
CA ALA A 75 19.21 9.80 4.09
C ALA A 75 18.55 10.62 5.21
N PRO A 76 19.31 11.09 6.21
CA PRO A 76 18.80 12.01 7.21
C PRO A 76 18.37 13.34 6.58
N ASP A 77 17.17 13.81 6.90
CA ASP A 77 16.73 15.14 6.51
C ASP A 77 17.68 16.20 7.11
N PRO A 78 18.14 17.20 6.33
CA PRO A 78 19.14 18.16 6.80
C PRO A 78 18.74 18.94 8.05
N LEU A 79 17.43 19.19 8.24
CA LEU A 79 16.89 20.02 9.33
C LEU A 79 16.50 19.18 10.54
N SER A 80 15.62 18.20 10.33
CA SER A 80 15.04 17.39 11.41
C SER A 80 15.89 16.20 11.82
N LYS A 81 16.89 15.82 11.01
CA LYS A 81 17.71 14.60 11.15
C LYS A 81 16.92 13.29 11.13
N LYS A 82 15.61 13.33 10.85
CA LYS A 82 14.77 12.14 10.68
C LYS A 82 15.12 11.43 9.38
N MET A 83 14.96 10.11 9.34
CA MET A 83 15.20 9.25 8.19
C MET A 83 14.20 8.09 8.16
N GLY A 84 14.08 7.43 7.01
CA GLY A 84 13.14 6.34 6.79
C GLY A 84 11.74 6.82 6.43
N ALA A 85 10.74 5.96 6.67
CA ALA A 85 9.34 6.23 6.40
C ALA A 85 8.44 5.81 7.58
N ILE A 86 7.30 6.47 7.71
CA ILE A 86 6.23 6.06 8.61
C ILE A 86 5.09 5.54 7.75
N TRP A 87 4.64 4.33 8.03
CA TRP A 87 3.48 3.72 7.38
C TRP A 87 2.31 3.69 8.34
N HIS A 88 1.13 3.96 7.80
CA HIS A 88 -0.13 3.60 8.45
C HIS A 88 -0.79 2.52 7.60
N ILE A 89 -0.84 1.28 8.10
CA ILE A 89 -1.47 0.15 7.39
C ILE A 89 -2.70 -0.30 8.17
N PHE A 90 -3.86 -0.29 7.52
CA PHE A 90 -5.11 -0.77 8.11
C PHE A 90 -5.29 -2.27 7.89
N MET A 91 -6.09 -2.91 8.74
CA MET A 91 -6.56 -4.26 8.47
C MET A 91 -7.35 -4.25 7.16
N ALA A 92 -7.15 -5.26 6.31
CA ALA A 92 -7.87 -5.35 5.03
C ALA A 92 -9.41 -5.41 5.21
N LEU A 93 -9.86 -5.95 6.34
CA LEU A 93 -11.28 -5.98 6.72
C LEU A 93 -11.85 -4.59 7.04
N ASP A 94 -11.02 -3.66 7.49
CA ASP A 94 -11.44 -2.31 7.87
C ASP A 94 -11.43 -1.33 6.68
N SER A 95 -10.88 -1.73 5.52
CA SER A 95 -10.74 -0.84 4.36
C SER A 95 -12.07 -0.27 3.86
N GLU A 96 -13.17 -1.00 4.02
CA GLU A 96 -14.51 -0.48 3.67
C GLU A 96 -14.99 0.59 4.66
N THR A 97 -14.72 0.40 5.95
CA THR A 97 -14.99 1.41 6.98
C THR A 97 -14.14 2.66 6.75
N VAL A 98 -12.89 2.53 6.31
CA VAL A 98 -12.05 3.67 5.92
C VAL A 98 -12.64 4.39 4.70
N SER A 99 -13.10 3.67 3.67
CA SER A 99 -13.79 4.28 2.53
C SER A 99 -15.05 5.04 2.96
N MET A 100 -15.87 4.46 3.85
CA MET A 100 -17.07 5.09 4.40
C MET A 100 -16.73 6.40 5.15
N PHE A 101 -15.73 6.36 6.02
CA PHE A 101 -15.24 7.55 6.73
C PHE A 101 -14.79 8.66 5.76
N LEU A 102 -14.08 8.31 4.70
CA LEU A 102 -13.66 9.27 3.67
C LEU A 102 -14.85 9.85 2.91
N ARG A 103 -15.89 9.05 2.64
CA ARG A 103 -17.12 9.54 2.00
C ARG A 103 -17.81 10.57 2.89
N GLU A 104 -17.98 10.27 4.18
CA GLU A 104 -18.55 11.22 5.15
C GLU A 104 -17.74 12.53 5.21
N LYS A 105 -16.41 12.40 5.30
CA LYS A 105 -15.50 13.55 5.43
C LYS A 105 -15.54 14.48 4.21
N HIS A 106 -15.70 13.92 3.02
CA HIS A 106 -15.64 14.66 1.74
C HIS A 106 -17.03 14.94 1.13
N GLY A 107 -18.12 14.58 1.83
CA GLY A 107 -19.48 14.75 1.31
C GLY A 107 -19.79 13.92 0.07
N LEU A 108 -19.16 12.73 -0.06
CA LEU A 108 -19.37 11.81 -1.18
C LEU A 108 -20.50 10.84 -0.88
N THR A 109 -21.15 10.38 -1.95
CA THR A 109 -22.24 9.39 -1.91
C THR A 109 -21.75 8.02 -2.37
N GLU A 110 -22.56 6.97 -2.24
CA GLU A 110 -22.25 5.63 -2.78
C GLU A 110 -22.12 5.58 -4.31
N ARG A 111 -22.70 6.57 -5.01
CA ARG A 111 -22.60 6.68 -6.47
C ARG A 111 -21.21 7.15 -6.91
N ASP A 112 -20.47 7.80 -6.01
CA ASP A 112 -19.13 8.27 -6.29
C ASP A 112 -18.12 7.11 -6.27
N PRO A 113 -17.07 7.15 -7.12
CA PRO A 113 -15.99 6.17 -7.07
C PRO A 113 -15.43 6.02 -5.65
N ASP A 114 -14.98 4.81 -5.31
CA ASP A 114 -14.36 4.55 -4.00
C ASP A 114 -13.18 5.53 -3.76
N PRO A 115 -13.21 6.34 -2.69
CA PRO A 115 -12.19 7.36 -2.45
C PRO A 115 -10.78 6.79 -2.26
N LEU A 116 -10.65 5.51 -1.88
CA LEU A 116 -9.35 4.83 -1.79
C LEU A 116 -8.74 4.53 -3.17
N LEU A 117 -9.53 4.51 -4.25
CA LEU A 117 -9.02 4.33 -5.61
C LEU A 117 -8.49 5.63 -6.22
N GLY A 118 -8.96 6.77 -5.72
CA GLY A 118 -8.58 8.08 -6.24
C GLY A 118 -7.18 8.54 -5.80
N GLN A 119 -6.62 7.93 -4.74
CA GLN A 119 -5.30 8.28 -4.16
C GLN A 119 -5.15 9.78 -3.84
N ARG A 120 -6.22 10.42 -3.34
CA ARG A 120 -6.26 11.89 -3.09
C ARG A 120 -6.23 12.27 -1.61
N SER A 121 -6.37 11.30 -0.72
CA SER A 121 -6.51 11.55 0.72
C SER A 121 -5.25 11.17 1.48
N TYR A 122 -5.01 11.85 2.60
CA TYR A 122 -4.05 11.47 3.62
C TYR A 122 -4.71 11.64 4.99
N LEU A 123 -4.63 10.63 5.84
CA LEU A 123 -5.13 10.69 7.20
C LEU A 123 -4.01 11.12 8.14
N ASN A 124 -4.01 12.41 8.49
CA ASN A 124 -3.18 12.93 9.56
C ASN A 124 -3.68 12.47 10.94
N GLU A 125 -2.94 12.79 12.00
CA GLU A 125 -3.27 12.40 13.38
C GLU A 125 -4.69 12.78 13.79
N GLN A 126 -5.16 13.98 13.43
CA GLN A 126 -6.53 14.39 13.72
C GLN A 126 -7.55 13.46 13.04
N SER A 127 -7.34 13.16 11.75
CA SER A 127 -8.24 12.29 11.00
C SER A 127 -8.22 10.85 11.51
N LEU A 128 -7.07 10.35 11.95
CA LEU A 128 -6.93 9.03 12.57
C LEU A 128 -7.66 8.96 13.91
N ASN A 129 -7.58 10.02 14.73
CA ASN A 129 -8.32 10.13 15.98
C ASN A 129 -9.84 10.18 15.75
N ASP A 130 -10.30 10.90 14.73
CA ASP A 130 -11.72 10.94 14.36
C ASP A 130 -12.23 9.57 13.90
N LEU A 131 -11.44 8.86 13.08
CA LEU A 131 -11.74 7.50 12.61
C LEU A 131 -11.85 6.51 13.78
N TRP A 132 -10.92 6.57 14.73
CA TRP A 132 -10.98 5.76 15.95
C TRP A 132 -12.21 6.09 16.80
N THR A 133 -12.49 7.38 16.99
CA THR A 133 -13.59 7.82 17.86
C THR A 133 -14.93 7.34 17.32
N ARG A 134 -15.17 7.50 16.01
CA ARG A 134 -16.44 7.17 15.34
C ARG A 134 -16.60 5.70 14.98
N HIS A 135 -15.55 5.06 14.49
CA HIS A 135 -15.65 3.72 13.90
C HIS A 135 -14.80 2.64 14.60
N LYS A 136 -14.00 3.01 15.62
CA LYS A 136 -13.10 2.09 16.34
C LYS A 136 -12.08 1.39 15.44
N VAL A 137 -11.75 2.03 14.31
CA VAL A 137 -10.71 1.58 13.37
C VAL A 137 -9.44 2.41 13.60
N ARG A 138 -8.28 1.75 13.57
CA ARG A 138 -6.96 2.39 13.64
C ARG A 138 -5.95 1.61 12.81
N PRO A 139 -4.94 2.27 12.22
CA PRO A 139 -3.89 1.59 11.50
C PRO A 139 -2.84 1.01 12.46
N PHE A 140 -2.05 0.06 11.97
CA PHE A 140 -0.73 -0.22 12.49
C PHE A 140 0.22 0.87 12.03
N ARG A 141 0.91 1.51 12.98
CA ARG A 141 1.94 2.49 12.70
C ARG A 141 3.30 1.82 12.69
N ILE A 142 3.96 1.81 11.53
CA ILE A 142 5.25 1.13 11.32
C ILE A 142 6.30 2.18 10.95
N VAL A 143 7.46 2.13 11.59
CA VAL A 143 8.63 2.94 11.20
C VAL A 143 9.55 2.03 10.39
N GLN A 144 9.73 2.36 9.11
CA GLN A 144 10.59 1.61 8.19
C GLN A 144 11.94 2.33 8.05
N LYS A 145 13.03 1.60 8.30
CA LYS A 145 14.41 2.05 8.15
C LYS A 145 15.04 1.48 6.88
N GLU A 146 16.22 2.00 6.52
CA GLU A 146 17.02 1.44 5.43
C GLU A 146 17.25 -0.07 5.61
N GLY A 147 17.10 -0.82 4.52
CA GLY A 147 17.23 -2.28 4.48
C GLY A 147 15.98 -3.03 4.95
N GLU A 148 15.00 -2.38 5.56
CA GLU A 148 13.78 -3.05 6.05
C GLU A 148 12.74 -3.24 4.94
N ALA A 149 12.01 -4.34 5.06
CA ALA A 149 10.91 -4.70 4.17
C ALA A 149 9.56 -4.65 4.89
N VAL A 150 8.56 -4.02 4.26
CA VAL A 150 7.18 -3.95 4.75
C VAL A 150 6.28 -4.78 3.85
N PHE A 151 5.59 -5.76 4.43
CA PHE A 151 4.61 -6.60 3.73
C PHE A 151 3.23 -5.99 3.88
N ILE A 152 2.55 -5.80 2.75
CA ILE A 152 1.23 -5.18 2.66
C ILE A 152 0.25 -6.24 2.14
N PRO A 153 -0.73 -6.67 2.97
CA PRO A 153 -1.73 -7.62 2.52
C PRO A 153 -2.61 -7.06 1.39
N PRO A 154 -3.19 -7.92 0.53
CA PRO A 154 -4.13 -7.46 -0.48
C PRO A 154 -5.28 -6.68 0.15
N ARG A 155 -5.68 -5.58 -0.49
CA ARG A 155 -6.78 -4.70 -0.09
C ARG A 155 -6.60 -3.98 1.25
N ALA A 156 -5.45 -4.10 1.92
CA ALA A 156 -5.13 -3.29 3.09
C ALA A 156 -4.94 -1.83 2.66
N ALA A 157 -5.78 -0.94 3.18
CA ALA A 157 -5.59 0.49 2.98
C ALA A 157 -4.29 0.94 3.67
N HIS A 158 -3.48 1.73 2.99
CA HIS A 158 -2.22 2.23 3.52
C HIS A 158 -1.79 3.56 2.89
N GLN A 159 -0.97 4.30 3.65
CA GLN A 159 -0.35 5.57 3.30
C GLN A 159 1.07 5.63 3.85
#